data_AF-A0A9W8UUK7-F1
#
_entry.id   AF-A0A9W8UUK7-F1
#
_cell.length_a   1.000
_cell.length_b   1.000
_cell.length_c   1.000
_cell.angle_alpha   90.00
_cell.angle_beta   90.00
_cell.angle_gamma   90.00
#
_symmetry.space_group_name_H-M   'P 1'
#
loop_
_entity.id
_entity.type
_entity.pdbx_description
1 polymer ?
#
loop_
_entity_poly.entity_id
_entity_poly.type
_entity_poly.pdbx_seq_one_letter_code
_entity_poly.pdbx_strand_id
1 'polypeptide(L)'
;MMAVGLGEPEVLPYLERTNQELRGVALASIACVNSPLSTTLTGDRNTVEHVQQLLEKDDVFNRLLRVDTAYHSHHMSVVASRYEQELGNSSALSTGGVRFFSSATTQEKSSGFGSSYWVENLVSQVRFSEGLETLCLALAQENQKTGGGAITPVFIEVGPHAALKSPFTQTIQALHLPDFDHQYTSVLVRGQDARYSMLAVAGKALELGCPVDIAAANSYGALDTHPSKVLTTLPPYS
;
A
#
# COMPACT_ATOMS: atom_id res chain seq x y z
N MET A 1 14.52 11.22 1.61
CA MET A 1 14.09 9.89 1.12
C MET A 1 14.22 9.82 -0.40
N MET A 2 14.41 8.63 -0.96
CA MET A 2 14.62 8.41 -2.40
C MET A 2 13.91 7.14 -2.86
N ALA A 3 13.19 7.19 -3.98
CA ALA A 3 12.70 5.98 -4.64
C ALA A 3 13.82 5.39 -5.51
N VAL A 4 13.98 4.06 -5.49
CA VAL A 4 14.99 3.33 -6.25
C VAL A 4 14.33 2.17 -7.02
N GLY A 5 14.73 1.99 -8.27
CA GLY A 5 14.27 0.92 -9.16
C GLY A 5 15.02 -0.39 -8.96
N LEU A 6 15.33 -0.74 -7.71
CA LEU A 6 15.98 -1.98 -7.32
C LEU A 6 15.24 -2.60 -6.15
N GLY A 7 15.25 -3.94 -6.09
CA GLY A 7 14.81 -4.70 -4.93
C GLY A 7 15.75 -4.52 -3.74
N GLU A 8 15.33 -5.07 -2.60
CA GLU A 8 16.12 -5.06 -1.37
C GLU A 8 17.50 -5.74 -1.54
N PRO A 9 17.62 -6.96 -2.11
CA PRO A 9 18.91 -7.62 -2.28
C PRO A 9 19.89 -6.80 -3.12
N GLU A 10 19.41 -6.12 -4.16
CA GLU A 10 20.23 -5.37 -5.10
C GLU A 10 20.61 -3.98 -4.57
N VAL A 11 19.79 -3.36 -3.71
CA VAL A 11 20.10 -2.03 -3.14
C VAL A 11 21.00 -2.10 -1.92
N LEU A 12 21.02 -3.23 -1.19
CA LEU A 12 21.82 -3.42 0.02
C LEU A 12 23.33 -3.15 -0.19
N PRO A 13 24.00 -3.63 -1.25
CA PRO A 13 25.41 -3.34 -1.49
C PRO A 13 25.73 -1.84 -1.59
N TYR A 14 24.82 -1.03 -2.17
CA TYR A 14 24.99 0.43 -2.26
C TYR A 14 24.92 1.09 -0.88
N LEU A 15 23.99 0.65 -0.03
CA LEU A 15 23.82 1.14 1.33
C LEU A 15 25.01 0.76 2.20
N GLU A 16 25.44 -0.51 2.16
CA GLU A 16 26.58 -1.01 2.93
C GLU A 16 27.86 -0.26 2.57
N ARG A 17 28.15 -0.14 1.27
CA ARG A 17 29.30 0.63 0.77
C ARG A 17 29.26 2.07 1.25
N THR A 18 28.12 2.75 1.11
CA THR A 18 27.98 4.16 1.50
C THR A 18 28.14 4.35 3.01
N ASN A 19 27.49 3.50 3.81
CA ASN A 19 27.58 3.57 5.27
C ASN A 19 29.00 3.27 5.77
N GLN A 20 29.76 2.40 5.08
CA GLN A 20 31.17 2.15 5.35
C GLN A 20 32.06 3.33 4.95
N GLU A 21 31.83 3.93 3.78
CA GLU A 21 32.58 5.10 3.30
C GLU A 21 32.37 6.33 4.21
N LEU A 22 31.15 6.52 4.75
CA LEU A 22 30.79 7.63 5.63
C LEU A 22 30.94 7.34 7.14
N ARG A 23 31.49 6.16 7.50
CA ARG A 23 31.90 5.74 8.85
C ARG A 23 31.10 6.32 10.02
N GLY A 24 29.80 6.04 10.08
CA GLY A 24 28.96 6.36 11.25
C GLY A 24 28.68 7.85 11.48
N VAL A 25 29.06 8.72 10.53
CA VAL A 25 28.70 10.15 10.57
C VAL A 25 27.23 10.36 10.18
N ALA A 26 26.75 9.52 9.26
CA ALA A 26 25.41 9.61 8.69
C ALA A 26 25.01 8.24 8.13
N LEU A 27 23.73 7.86 8.22
CA LEU A 27 23.23 6.54 7.88
C LEU A 27 22.07 6.61 6.88
N ALA A 28 22.04 5.64 5.98
CA ALA A 28 20.89 5.36 5.12
C ALA A 28 20.45 3.90 5.29
N SER A 29 19.14 3.69 5.20
CA SER A 29 18.49 2.39 5.29
C SER A 29 17.33 2.30 4.30
N ILE A 30 16.75 1.11 4.19
CA ILE A 30 15.52 0.90 3.44
C ILE A 30 14.34 1.32 4.33
N ALA A 31 13.55 2.29 3.88
CA ALA A 31 12.28 2.64 4.50
C ALA A 31 11.16 1.71 4.06
N CYS A 32 11.13 1.37 2.77
CA CYS A 32 10.05 0.56 2.21
C CYS A 32 10.59 -0.45 1.20
N VAL A 33 10.12 -1.69 1.30
CA VAL A 33 10.16 -2.68 0.22
C VAL A 33 8.79 -2.67 -0.44
N ASN A 34 8.69 -1.86 -1.51
CA ASN A 34 7.43 -1.68 -2.22
C ASN A 34 7.16 -2.88 -3.12
N SER A 35 8.19 -3.45 -3.75
CA SER A 35 8.07 -4.63 -4.60
C SER A 35 9.43 -5.33 -4.70
N PRO A 36 9.53 -6.50 -5.35
CA PRO A 36 10.81 -7.16 -5.60
C PRO A 36 11.78 -6.34 -6.45
N LEU A 37 11.29 -5.28 -7.12
CA LEU A 37 12.07 -4.44 -8.04
C LEU A 37 12.06 -2.96 -7.62
N SER A 38 11.51 -2.63 -6.45
CA SER A 38 11.37 -1.24 -6.02
C SER A 38 11.45 -1.08 -4.51
N THR A 39 12.38 -0.23 -4.11
CA THR A 39 12.60 0.17 -2.72
C THR A 39 12.54 1.67 -2.54
N THR A 40 12.27 2.11 -1.32
CA THR A 40 12.40 3.50 -0.90
C THR A 40 13.48 3.59 0.15
N LEU A 41 14.49 4.43 -0.09
CA LEU A 41 15.58 4.70 0.84
C LEU A 41 15.27 5.90 1.74
N THR A 42 15.79 5.85 2.96
CA THR A 42 15.62 6.87 4.00
C THR A 42 16.90 7.05 4.80
N GLY A 43 16.99 8.14 5.55
CA GLY A 43 18.16 8.50 6.34
C GLY A 43 18.64 9.93 6.09
N ASP A 44 19.90 10.18 6.45
CA ASP A 44 20.53 11.48 6.33
C ASP A 44 20.63 11.92 4.87
N ARG A 45 20.39 13.22 4.62
CA ARG A 45 20.40 13.80 3.28
C ARG A 45 21.69 13.49 2.52
N ASN A 46 22.85 13.79 3.12
CA ASN A 46 24.15 13.61 2.48
C ASN A 46 24.41 12.13 2.13
N THR A 47 23.98 11.20 2.97
CA THR A 47 24.13 9.77 2.74
C THR A 47 23.23 9.29 1.60
N VAL A 48 21.96 9.71 1.57
CA VAL A 48 21.03 9.38 0.49
C VAL A 48 21.50 9.97 -0.85
N GLU A 49 22.02 11.20 -0.85
CA GLU A 49 22.60 11.85 -2.04
C GLU A 49 23.88 11.14 -2.51
N HIS A 50 24.69 10.58 -1.60
CA HIS A 50 25.84 9.75 -1.98
C HIS A 50 25.42 8.43 -2.63
N VAL A 51 24.41 7.75 -2.06
CA VAL A 51 23.81 6.56 -2.70
C VAL A 51 23.28 6.90 -4.08
N GLN A 52 22.63 8.06 -4.24
CA GLN A 52 22.12 8.53 -5.52
C GLN A 52 23.23 8.59 -6.58
N GLN A 53 24.40 9.18 -6.25
CA GLN A 53 25.52 9.27 -7.17
C GLN A 53 26.07 7.90 -7.59
N LEU A 54 26.03 6.90 -6.71
CA LEU A 54 26.42 5.53 -7.05
C LEU A 54 25.41 4.89 -8.00
N LEU A 55 24.12 5.04 -7.73
CA LEU A 55 23.04 4.52 -8.57
C LEU A 55 23.04 5.18 -9.96
N GLU A 56 23.29 6.49 -10.05
CA GLU A 56 23.39 7.22 -11.31
C GLU A 56 24.58 6.76 -12.17
N LYS A 57 25.71 6.38 -11.55
CA LYS A 57 26.86 5.83 -12.28
C LYS A 57 26.59 4.46 -12.89
N ASP A 58 25.68 3.70 -12.28
CA ASP A 58 25.30 2.36 -12.72
C ASP A 58 24.00 2.38 -13.56
N ASP A 59 23.56 3.56 -14.01
CA ASP A 59 22.34 3.77 -14.80
C ASP A 59 21.05 3.21 -14.14
N VAL A 60 21.02 3.17 -12.80
CA VAL A 60 19.88 2.68 -12.04
C VAL A 60 18.88 3.81 -11.79
N PHE A 61 17.61 3.55 -12.09
CA PHE A 61 16.53 4.50 -11.80
C PHE A 61 16.51 4.88 -10.33
N ASN A 62 16.55 6.18 -10.07
CA ASN A 62 16.43 6.75 -8.75
C ASN A 62 15.73 8.12 -8.82
N ARG A 63 15.04 8.50 -7.75
CA ARG A 63 14.37 9.80 -7.65
C ARG A 63 14.25 10.26 -6.21
N LEU A 64 14.88 11.38 -5.88
CA LEU A 64 14.67 12.05 -4.60
C LEU A 64 13.19 12.42 -4.41
N LEU A 65 12.66 12.10 -3.24
CA LEU A 65 11.29 12.43 -2.86
C LEU A 65 11.23 13.84 -2.29
N ARG A 66 10.17 14.59 -2.63
CA ARG A 66 9.90 15.93 -2.11
C ARG A 66 9.28 15.86 -0.72
N VAL A 67 10.05 15.35 0.24
CA VAL A 67 9.71 15.25 1.65
C VAL A 67 10.83 15.84 2.47
N ASP A 68 10.48 16.53 3.55
CA ASP A 68 11.41 17.08 4.54
C ASP A 68 11.77 16.06 5.63
N THR A 69 10.97 15.01 5.76
CA THR A 69 11.07 14.02 6.83
C THR A 69 11.54 12.67 6.30
N ALA A 70 12.49 12.05 7.00
CA ALA A 70 12.99 10.70 6.73
C ALA A 70 12.20 9.68 7.56
N TYR A 71 11.01 9.30 7.08
CA TYR A 71 10.18 8.27 7.72
C TYR A 71 10.87 6.89 7.71
N HIS A 72 10.46 6.01 8.63
CA HIS A 72 10.99 4.64 8.77
C HIS A 72 12.53 4.58 8.90
N SER A 73 13.09 5.57 9.59
CA SER A 73 14.55 5.73 9.79
C SER A 73 14.89 5.89 11.26
N HIS A 74 16.19 5.86 11.57
CA HIS A 74 16.71 6.16 12.89
C HIS A 74 16.29 7.54 13.43
N HIS A 75 15.95 8.51 12.56
CA HIS A 75 15.41 9.80 13.00
C HIS A 75 14.03 9.67 13.66
N MET A 76 13.22 8.69 13.25
CA MET A 76 11.90 8.46 13.86
C MET A 76 12.01 7.91 15.29
N SER A 77 13.10 7.19 15.61
CA SER A 77 13.37 6.72 16.97
C SER A 77 13.47 7.86 17.99
N VAL A 78 13.86 9.06 17.56
CA VAL A 78 13.96 10.25 18.44
C VAL A 78 12.58 10.73 18.91
N VAL A 79 11.55 10.56 18.09
CA VAL A 79 10.17 10.98 18.40
C VAL A 79 9.29 9.84 18.88
N ALA A 80 9.74 8.59 18.78
CA ALA A 80 8.99 7.39 19.12
C ALA A 80 8.36 7.43 20.51
N SER A 81 9.14 7.78 21.55
CA SER A 81 8.61 7.81 22.93
C SER A 81 7.55 8.89 23.13
N ARG A 82 7.72 10.07 22.52
CA ARG A 82 6.70 11.12 22.58
C ARG A 82 5.44 10.69 21.83
N TYR A 83 5.60 10.12 20.64
CA TYR A 83 4.50 9.61 19.85
C TYR A 83 3.70 8.54 20.61
N GLU A 84 4.38 7.61 21.29
CA GLU A 84 3.74 6.59 22.12
C GLU A 84 2.91 7.18 23.25
N GLN A 85 3.44 8.20 23.94
CA GLN A 85 2.74 8.89 25.01
C GLN A 85 1.48 9.61 24.53
N GLU A 86 1.55 10.27 23.38
CA GLU A 86 0.43 11.00 22.78
C GLU A 86 -0.67 10.06 22.24
N LEU A 87 -0.28 8.86 21.76
CA LEU A 87 -1.25 7.80 21.42
C LEU A 87 -1.99 7.28 22.66
N GLY A 88 -1.31 7.26 23.82
CA GLY A 88 -1.86 6.78 25.08
C GLY A 88 -2.34 5.32 25.01
N ASN A 89 -3.34 4.99 25.84
CA ASN A 89 -3.96 3.66 25.86
C ASN A 89 -5.03 3.51 24.78
N SER A 90 -4.69 3.83 23.52
CA SER A 90 -5.60 3.60 22.40
C SER A 90 -5.87 2.10 22.28
N SER A 91 -7.11 1.68 22.53
CA SER A 91 -7.55 0.33 22.27
C SER A 91 -7.92 0.18 20.80
N ALA A 92 -7.47 -0.93 20.20
CA ALA A 92 -7.91 -1.30 18.86
C ALA A 92 -9.43 -1.51 18.86
N LEU A 93 -10.12 -0.89 17.91
CA LEU A 93 -11.52 -1.24 17.63
C LEU A 93 -11.56 -2.66 17.08
N SER A 94 -12.67 -3.37 17.32
CA SER A 94 -12.94 -4.65 16.67
C SER A 94 -12.87 -4.46 15.15
N THR A 95 -12.19 -5.36 14.45
CA THR A 95 -12.11 -5.30 12.99
C THR A 95 -13.44 -5.64 12.31
N GLY A 96 -14.47 -6.03 13.07
CA GLY A 96 -15.79 -6.35 12.52
C GLY A 96 -15.78 -7.56 11.58
N GLY A 97 -14.80 -8.45 11.73
CA GLY A 97 -14.59 -9.59 10.82
C GLY A 97 -13.74 -9.25 9.59
N VAL A 98 -13.32 -8.00 9.41
CA VAL A 98 -12.37 -7.62 8.36
C VAL A 98 -10.98 -8.16 8.74
N ARG A 99 -10.35 -8.85 7.80
CA ARG A 99 -8.97 -9.37 7.94
C ARG A 99 -7.99 -8.25 7.64
N PHE A 100 -6.96 -8.12 8.47
CA PHE A 100 -5.94 -7.10 8.31
C PHE A 100 -4.59 -7.76 8.07
N PHE A 101 -3.92 -7.39 6.98
CA PHE A 101 -2.59 -7.86 6.63
C PHE A 101 -1.60 -6.72 6.83
N SER A 102 -0.72 -6.87 7.81
CA SER A 102 0.19 -5.83 8.26
C SER A 102 1.45 -5.80 7.38
N SER A 103 1.78 -4.64 6.80
CA SER A 103 3.07 -4.42 6.13
C SER A 103 4.23 -4.23 7.12
N ALA A 104 3.94 -4.01 8.41
CA ALA A 104 4.95 -3.89 9.45
C ALA A 104 5.44 -5.26 9.95
N THR A 105 4.51 -6.22 10.07
CA THR A 105 4.78 -7.55 10.62
C THR A 105 4.67 -8.67 9.57
N THR A 106 4.32 -8.33 8.33
CA THR A 106 4.14 -9.24 7.18
C THR A 106 3.23 -10.43 7.46
N GLN A 107 2.18 -10.22 8.27
CA GLN A 107 1.29 -11.28 8.74
C GLN A 107 -0.15 -10.76 8.83
N GLU A 108 -1.11 -11.69 8.77
CA GLU A 108 -2.49 -11.41 9.16
C GLU A 108 -2.56 -11.15 10.67
N LYS A 109 -3.22 -10.06 11.06
CA LYS A 109 -3.32 -9.60 12.45
C LYS A 109 -4.77 -9.27 12.77
N SER A 110 -5.27 -9.79 13.88
CA SER A 110 -6.63 -9.54 14.36
C SER A 110 -6.67 -8.74 15.67
N SER A 111 -5.53 -8.56 16.33
CA SER A 111 -5.43 -7.91 17.64
C SER A 111 -4.07 -7.26 17.85
N GLY A 112 -3.92 -6.50 18.93
CA GLY A 112 -2.65 -5.88 19.31
C GLY A 112 -2.27 -4.67 18.46
N PHE A 113 -3.25 -3.85 18.06
CA PHE A 113 -3.04 -2.54 17.43
C PHE A 113 -2.91 -1.42 18.48
N GLY A 114 -2.15 -1.69 19.55
CA GLY A 114 -1.87 -0.71 20.60
C GLY A 114 -0.79 0.29 20.19
N SER A 115 -0.47 1.21 21.10
CA SER A 115 0.56 2.24 20.88
C SER A 115 1.90 1.66 20.42
N SER A 116 2.34 0.56 21.03
CA SER A 116 3.59 -0.13 20.67
C SER A 116 3.64 -0.58 19.21
N TYR A 117 2.52 -1.08 18.67
CA TYR A 117 2.43 -1.46 17.25
C TYR A 117 2.57 -0.25 16.33
N TRP A 118 1.95 0.88 16.69
CA TRP A 118 2.04 2.10 15.88
C TRP A 118 3.42 2.73 15.95
N VAL A 119 4.11 2.65 17.09
CA VAL A 119 5.51 3.06 17.23
C VAL A 119 6.40 2.17 16.38
N GLU A 120 6.21 0.84 16.43
CA GLU A 120 6.93 -0.10 15.58
C GLU A 120 6.68 0.20 14.10
N ASN A 121 5.43 0.44 13.70
CA ASN A 121 5.09 0.81 12.32
C ASN A 121 5.75 2.13 11.87
N LEU A 122 5.91 3.12 12.76
CA LEU A 122 6.55 4.40 12.46
C LEU A 122 8.07 4.27 12.22
N VAL A 123 8.74 3.39 12.99
CA VAL A 123 10.21 3.28 12.99
C VAL A 123 10.70 2.18 12.07
N SER A 124 9.99 1.06 12.00
CA SER A 124 10.37 -0.11 11.19
C SER A 124 10.11 0.10 9.71
N GLN A 125 10.83 -0.68 8.90
CA GLN A 125 10.66 -0.76 7.46
C GLN A 125 9.26 -1.22 7.07
N VAL A 126 8.66 -0.59 6.06
CA VAL A 126 7.40 -1.01 5.46
C VAL A 126 7.66 -2.13 4.45
N ARG A 127 7.19 -3.33 4.73
CA ARG A 127 7.35 -4.52 3.89
C ARG A 127 6.07 -4.79 3.12
N PHE A 128 5.70 -3.86 2.23
CA PHE A 128 4.44 -3.93 1.47
C PHE A 128 4.39 -5.18 0.58
N SER A 129 5.48 -5.49 -0.13
CA SER A 129 5.54 -6.65 -1.03
C SER A 129 5.19 -7.95 -0.30
N GLU A 130 5.75 -8.16 0.89
CA GLU A 130 5.53 -9.39 1.67
C GLU A 130 4.16 -9.42 2.37
N GLY A 131 3.66 -8.25 2.80
CA GLY A 131 2.29 -8.13 3.29
C GLY A 131 1.26 -8.50 2.21
N LEU A 132 1.50 -8.05 0.97
CA LEU A 132 0.66 -8.39 -0.18
C LEU A 132 0.80 -9.86 -0.58
N GLU A 133 2.01 -10.42 -0.55
CA GLU A 133 2.26 -11.85 -0.75
C GLU A 133 1.43 -12.70 0.24
N THR A 134 1.47 -12.35 1.52
CA THR A 134 0.73 -13.06 2.57
C THR A 134 -0.77 -13.04 2.29
N LEU A 135 -1.31 -11.90 1.85
CA LEU A 135 -2.70 -11.76 1.43
C LEU A 135 -3.04 -12.64 0.23
N CYS A 136 -2.23 -12.59 -0.84
CA CYS A 136 -2.49 -13.35 -2.06
C CYS A 136 -2.41 -14.86 -1.84
N LEU A 137 -1.47 -15.33 -1.03
CA LEU A 137 -1.37 -16.74 -0.64
C LEU A 137 -2.60 -17.19 0.15
N ALA A 138 -3.10 -16.37 1.08
CA ALA A 138 -4.31 -16.67 1.82
C ALA A 138 -5.54 -16.78 0.89
N LEU A 139 -5.69 -15.84 -0.05
CA LEU A 139 -6.77 -15.86 -1.04
C LEU A 139 -6.68 -17.08 -1.97
N ALA A 140 -5.48 -17.44 -2.43
CA ALA A 140 -5.28 -18.62 -3.28
C ALA A 140 -5.66 -19.92 -2.54
N GLN A 141 -5.31 -20.03 -1.26
CA GLN A 141 -5.69 -21.18 -0.42
C GLN A 141 -7.20 -21.26 -0.21
N GLU A 142 -7.89 -20.14 -0.11
CA GLU A 142 -9.36 -20.09 0.01
C GLU A 142 -10.05 -20.55 -1.27
N ASN A 143 -9.56 -20.09 -2.43
CA ASN A 143 -10.05 -20.51 -3.74
C ASN A 143 -9.91 -22.01 -4.00
N GLN A 144 -8.86 -22.65 -3.46
CA GLN A 144 -8.70 -24.10 -3.58
C GLN A 144 -9.74 -24.88 -2.75
N LYS A 145 -10.25 -24.30 -1.64
CA LYS A 145 -11.20 -24.97 -0.74
C LYS A 145 -12.64 -24.91 -1.24
N THR A 146 -12.99 -23.94 -2.09
CA THR A 146 -14.38 -23.69 -2.50
C THR A 146 -14.90 -24.60 -3.62
N GLY A 147 -14.06 -25.47 -4.19
CA GLY A 147 -14.49 -26.68 -4.93
C GLY A 147 -15.38 -26.50 -6.17
N GLY A 148 -15.71 -25.28 -6.60
CA GLY A 148 -16.69 -25.08 -7.68
C GLY A 148 -16.79 -23.68 -8.31
N GLY A 149 -15.97 -22.72 -7.92
CA GLY A 149 -15.91 -21.41 -8.60
C GLY A 149 -14.71 -20.60 -8.12
N ALA A 150 -13.81 -20.25 -9.04
CA ALA A 150 -12.69 -19.37 -8.72
C ALA A 150 -13.24 -17.99 -8.33
N ILE A 151 -12.94 -17.52 -7.13
CA ILE A 151 -13.25 -16.15 -6.72
C ILE A 151 -12.14 -15.27 -7.29
N THR A 152 -12.48 -14.37 -8.20
CA THR A 152 -11.55 -13.35 -8.68
C THR A 152 -11.49 -12.21 -7.66
N PRO A 153 -10.42 -12.07 -6.86
CA PRO A 153 -10.29 -10.96 -5.93
C PRO A 153 -10.26 -9.61 -6.65
N VAL A 154 -10.92 -8.63 -6.05
CA VAL A 154 -10.93 -7.23 -6.51
C VAL A 154 -10.14 -6.39 -5.51
N PHE A 155 -9.00 -5.86 -5.97
CA PHE A 155 -8.15 -4.97 -5.20
C PHE A 155 -8.52 -3.51 -5.50
N ILE A 156 -8.88 -2.76 -4.46
CA ILE A 156 -9.28 -1.36 -4.56
C ILE A 156 -8.26 -0.52 -3.77
N GLU A 157 -7.46 0.28 -4.47
CA GLU A 157 -6.57 1.25 -3.82
C GLU A 157 -7.36 2.47 -3.37
N VAL A 158 -7.43 2.67 -2.05
CA VAL A 158 -7.99 3.86 -1.43
C VAL A 158 -6.86 4.86 -1.18
N GLY A 159 -6.80 5.89 -2.03
CA GLY A 159 -5.77 6.91 -1.96
C GLY A 159 -6.05 8.02 -2.98
N PRO A 160 -5.27 9.12 -2.97
CA PRO A 160 -5.48 10.26 -3.87
C PRO A 160 -5.08 9.98 -5.33
N HIS A 161 -4.40 8.86 -5.57
CA HIS A 161 -3.99 8.36 -6.87
C HIS A 161 -3.64 6.87 -6.76
N ALA A 162 -3.50 6.17 -7.90
CA ALA A 162 -3.05 4.79 -8.00
C ALA A 162 -1.52 4.66 -7.76
N ALA A 163 -1.05 5.04 -6.58
CA ALA A 163 0.38 5.04 -6.23
C ALA A 163 0.93 3.63 -6.00
N LEU A 164 0.07 2.69 -5.58
CA LEU A 164 0.45 1.31 -5.29
C LEU A 164 0.32 0.37 -6.50
N LYS A 165 -0.20 0.86 -7.63
CA LYS A 165 -0.44 0.03 -8.83
C LYS A 165 0.82 -0.67 -9.33
N SER A 166 1.90 0.07 -9.52
CA SER A 166 3.17 -0.49 -9.99
C SER A 166 3.75 -1.53 -9.03
N PRO A 167 3.93 -1.23 -7.72
CA PRO A 167 4.45 -2.22 -6.79
C PRO A 167 3.53 -3.43 -6.66
N PHE A 168 2.20 -3.23 -6.63
CA PHE A 168 1.22 -4.31 -6.66
C PHE A 168 1.44 -5.25 -7.86
N THR A 169 1.48 -4.71 -9.09
CA THR A 169 1.65 -5.52 -10.30
C THR A 169 2.96 -6.31 -10.28
N GLN A 170 4.07 -5.68 -9.86
CA GLN A 170 5.37 -6.34 -9.75
C GLN A 170 5.37 -7.47 -8.73
N THR A 171 4.75 -7.25 -7.56
CA THR A 171 4.64 -8.28 -6.52
C THR A 171 3.79 -9.45 -7.01
N ILE A 172 2.59 -9.22 -7.56
CA ILE A 172 1.73 -10.30 -8.05
C ILE A 172 2.43 -11.14 -9.13
N GLN A 173 3.12 -10.49 -10.07
CA GLN A 173 3.89 -11.19 -11.11
C GLN A 173 4.99 -12.07 -10.52
N ALA A 174 5.69 -11.59 -9.49
CA ALA A 174 6.78 -12.33 -8.85
C ALA A 174 6.30 -13.56 -8.05
N LEU A 175 5.03 -13.60 -7.61
CA LEU A 175 4.50 -14.74 -6.88
C LEU A 175 4.24 -15.97 -7.76
N HIS A 176 4.12 -15.79 -9.08
CA HIS A 176 3.85 -16.87 -10.04
C HIS A 176 2.69 -17.79 -9.62
N LEU A 177 1.64 -17.22 -9.01
CA LEU A 177 0.49 -18.00 -8.54
C LEU A 177 -0.30 -18.53 -9.76
N PRO A 178 -0.42 -19.86 -9.93
CA PRO A 178 -1.19 -20.44 -11.02
C PRO A 178 -2.67 -20.07 -10.87
N ASP A 179 -3.31 -19.70 -11.99
CA ASP A 179 -4.74 -19.39 -12.07
C ASP A 179 -5.22 -18.30 -11.08
N PHE A 180 -4.34 -17.39 -10.65
CA PHE A 180 -4.68 -16.25 -9.79
C PHE A 180 -5.14 -15.05 -10.61
N ASP A 181 -6.37 -15.14 -11.15
CA ASP A 181 -7.02 -13.99 -11.77
C ASP A 181 -7.36 -12.93 -10.72
N HIS A 182 -7.22 -11.65 -11.07
CA HIS A 182 -7.50 -10.55 -10.16
C HIS A 182 -7.88 -9.28 -10.91
N GLN A 183 -8.62 -8.40 -10.22
CA GLN A 183 -8.94 -7.07 -10.71
C GLN A 183 -8.27 -6.04 -9.83
N TYR A 184 -7.80 -4.94 -10.42
CA TYR A 184 -7.18 -3.84 -9.68
C TYR A 184 -7.77 -2.51 -10.14
N THR A 185 -8.19 -1.69 -9.19
CA THR A 185 -8.70 -0.34 -9.44
C THR A 185 -8.30 0.63 -8.33
N SER A 186 -8.44 1.93 -8.57
CA SER A 186 -8.14 2.97 -7.59
C SER A 186 -9.31 3.95 -7.50
N VAL A 187 -9.64 4.36 -6.28
CA VAL A 187 -10.80 5.23 -6.01
C VAL A 187 -10.62 6.62 -6.61
N LEU A 188 -9.39 7.17 -6.57
CA LEU A 188 -9.08 8.48 -7.12
C LEU A 188 -7.92 8.40 -8.11
N VAL A 189 -8.00 9.22 -9.15
CA VAL A 189 -6.97 9.31 -10.18
C VAL A 189 -6.63 10.78 -10.39
N ARG A 190 -5.33 11.11 -10.39
CA ARG A 190 -4.86 12.47 -10.58
C ARG A 190 -5.35 13.03 -11.91
N GLY A 191 -5.92 14.24 -11.87
CA GLY A 191 -6.45 14.92 -13.06
C GLY A 191 -7.84 14.44 -13.50
N GLN A 192 -8.48 13.55 -12.73
CA GLN A 192 -9.84 13.09 -12.96
C GLN A 192 -10.80 13.61 -11.90
N ASP A 193 -12.06 13.83 -12.27
CA ASP A 193 -13.12 14.17 -11.32
C ASP A 193 -13.32 13.01 -10.32
N ALA A 194 -13.19 13.31 -9.03
CA ALA A 194 -13.29 12.33 -7.95
C ALA A 194 -14.65 11.61 -7.91
N ARG A 195 -15.74 12.30 -8.28
CA ARG A 195 -17.08 11.72 -8.33
C ARG A 195 -17.14 10.66 -9.41
N TYR A 196 -16.57 10.98 -10.58
CA TYR A 196 -16.52 10.05 -11.70
C TYR A 196 -15.66 8.83 -11.37
N SER A 197 -14.45 9.02 -10.85
CA SER A 197 -13.55 7.89 -10.55
C SER A 197 -14.14 6.97 -9.49
N MET A 198 -14.76 7.53 -8.44
CA MET A 198 -15.42 6.74 -7.40
C MET A 198 -16.63 5.96 -7.92
N LEU A 199 -17.51 6.61 -8.71
CA LEU A 199 -18.66 5.93 -9.32
C LEU A 199 -18.23 4.86 -10.33
N ALA A 200 -17.12 5.08 -11.05
CA ALA A 200 -16.55 4.07 -11.93
C ALA A 200 -16.05 2.83 -11.16
N VAL A 201 -15.48 2.99 -9.96
CA VAL A 201 -15.13 1.85 -9.08
C VAL A 201 -16.39 1.10 -8.65
N ALA A 202 -17.45 1.80 -8.22
CA ALA A 202 -18.71 1.18 -7.83
C ALA A 202 -19.36 0.42 -9.00
N GLY A 203 -19.37 1.01 -10.20
CA GLY A 203 -19.84 0.37 -11.42
C GLY A 203 -19.01 -0.87 -11.76
N LYS A 204 -17.68 -0.79 -11.64
CA LYS A 204 -16.81 -1.93 -11.90
C LYS A 204 -17.01 -3.07 -10.91
N ALA A 205 -17.19 -2.77 -9.63
CA ALA A 205 -17.51 -3.76 -8.61
C ALA A 205 -18.87 -4.44 -8.91
N LEU A 206 -19.87 -3.68 -9.36
CA LEU A 206 -21.16 -4.22 -9.78
C LEU A 206 -21.03 -5.15 -11.00
N GLU A 207 -20.26 -4.75 -12.03
CA GLU A 207 -19.98 -5.58 -13.22
C GLU A 207 -19.32 -6.92 -12.86
N LEU A 208 -18.51 -6.94 -11.80
CA LEU A 208 -17.81 -8.13 -11.31
C LEU A 208 -18.67 -8.96 -10.34
N GLY A 209 -19.92 -8.59 -10.13
CA GLY A 209 -20.87 -9.30 -9.26
C GLY A 209 -20.66 -9.06 -7.76
N CYS A 210 -19.85 -8.06 -7.36
CA CYS A 210 -19.72 -7.69 -5.96
C CYS A 210 -21.04 -7.08 -5.45
N PRO A 211 -21.39 -7.29 -4.16
CA PRO A 211 -22.53 -6.61 -3.55
C PRO A 211 -22.21 -5.10 -3.41
N VAL A 212 -22.92 -4.27 -4.17
CA VAL A 212 -22.77 -2.81 -4.14
C VAL A 212 -24.12 -2.17 -3.80
N ASP A 213 -24.12 -1.29 -2.80
CA ASP A 213 -25.27 -0.42 -2.53
C ASP A 213 -25.30 0.73 -3.54
N ILE A 214 -26.10 0.55 -4.59
CA ILE A 214 -26.26 1.52 -5.68
C ILE A 214 -26.91 2.81 -5.20
N ALA A 215 -27.81 2.74 -4.22
CA ALA A 215 -28.46 3.94 -3.67
C ALA A 215 -27.43 4.78 -2.91
N ALA A 216 -26.60 4.15 -2.08
CA ALA A 216 -25.49 4.81 -1.40
C ALA A 216 -24.48 5.40 -2.40
N ALA A 217 -24.11 4.66 -3.44
CA ALA A 217 -23.19 5.15 -4.47
C ALA A 217 -23.73 6.40 -5.20
N ASN A 218 -24.99 6.36 -5.65
CA ASN A 218 -25.64 7.45 -6.37
C ASN A 218 -25.89 8.70 -5.50
N SER A 219 -26.01 8.52 -4.19
CA SER A 219 -26.18 9.61 -3.22
C SER A 219 -24.86 10.09 -2.62
N TYR A 220 -23.72 9.55 -3.06
CA TYR A 220 -22.41 9.81 -2.45
C TYR A 220 -22.39 9.56 -0.93
N GLY A 221 -23.14 8.56 -0.47
CA GLY A 221 -23.31 8.20 0.94
C GLY A 221 -24.28 9.09 1.73
N ALA A 222 -24.86 10.11 1.10
CA ALA A 222 -25.76 11.07 1.74
C ALA A 222 -27.23 10.80 1.36
N LEU A 223 -27.71 9.59 1.68
CA LEU A 223 -29.03 9.07 1.32
C LEU A 223 -30.20 10.02 1.67
N ASP A 224 -30.06 10.83 2.73
CA ASP A 224 -31.11 11.74 3.21
C ASP A 224 -31.11 13.13 2.54
N THR A 225 -30.10 13.45 1.72
CA THR A 225 -29.84 14.83 1.26
C THR A 225 -30.15 15.08 -0.22
N HIS A 226 -30.36 14.02 -1.01
CA HIS A 226 -30.61 14.12 -2.43
C HIS A 226 -31.94 13.45 -2.80
N PRO A 227 -32.97 14.20 -3.24
CA PRO A 227 -34.21 13.59 -3.70
C PRO A 227 -33.95 12.83 -5.01
N SER A 228 -33.90 11.51 -4.92
CA SER A 228 -33.80 10.63 -6.09
C SER A 228 -35.01 10.83 -7.00
N LYS A 229 -34.77 11.16 -8.27
CA LYS A 229 -35.83 11.26 -9.28
C LYS A 229 -36.12 9.87 -9.84
N VAL A 230 -37.35 9.39 -9.65
CA VAL A 230 -37.81 8.14 -10.28
C VAL A 230 -37.85 8.34 -11.80
N LEU A 231 -37.15 7.48 -12.54
CA LEU A 231 -37.19 7.45 -13.99
C LEU A 231 -38.40 6.61 -14.43
N THR A 232 -39.36 7.24 -15.11
CA THR A 232 -40.60 6.58 -15.58
C THR A 232 -40.58 6.21 -17.06
N THR A 233 -39.49 6.52 -17.77
CA THR A 233 -39.39 6.42 -19.24
C THR A 233 -38.28 5.49 -19.71
N LEU A 234 -37.81 4.57 -18.86
CA LEU A 234 -36.81 3.58 -19.26
C LEU A 234 -37.44 2.52 -20.18
N PRO A 235 -36.74 2.07 -21.25
CA PRO A 235 -37.25 1.01 -22.10
C PRO A 235 -37.42 -0.29 -21.30
N PRO A 236 -38.43 -1.13 -21.63
CA PRO A 236 -38.57 -2.44 -21.02
C PRO A 236 -37.39 -3.35 -21.41
N TYR A 237 -37.19 -4.41 -20.64
CA TYR A 237 -36.25 -5.48 -21.01
C TYR A 237 -36.65 -6.07 -22.35
N SER A 238 -35.69 -6.18 -23.27
CA SER A 238 -35.86 -6.73 -24.62
C SER A 238 -35.97 -8.24 -24.63
#